data_AF-A0AAW0NBK7-F1
#
_entry.id   AF-A0AAW0NBK7-F1
#
_cell.length_a   1.000
_cell.length_b   1.000
_cell.length_c   1.000
_cell.angle_alpha   90.00
_cell.angle_beta   90.00
_cell.angle_gamma   90.00
#
_symmetry.space_group_name_H-M   'P 1'
#
loop_
_entity.id
_entity.type
_entity.pdbx_description
1 polymer ?
#
loop_
_entity_poly.entity_id
_entity_poly.type
_entity_poly.pdbx_seq_one_letter_code
_entity_poly.pdbx_strand_id
1 'polypeptide(L)'
;MFAPVQCPLVSKGTHVIIPSGEGAAGRSLEAACGQTGRQKLLLSVNSLPTANVGRYQLTAHTVCPNGQAEFKHDPENDIYVLFNPWCEEDTVFMDSEDEKKEYVLSDVGIIYYGEVDAQNHIPYIGYKTWIYGQANGILAVCLYILERSGTQASGWGDPVNVVRIVSAMAGHKKQSGSFFRYWIFMEYNFPAV
;
A
#
# COMPACT_ATOMS: atom_id res chain seq x y z
N MET A 1 -3.94 -13.18 22.69
CA MET A 1 -4.01 -14.19 21.62
C MET A 1 -3.39 -13.56 20.38
N PHE A 2 -2.14 -13.91 20.05
CA PHE A 2 -1.47 -13.42 18.84
C PHE A 2 -1.88 -14.37 17.72
N ALA A 3 -2.63 -13.88 16.73
CA ALA A 3 -2.88 -14.64 15.51
C ALA A 3 -1.54 -14.88 14.80
N PRO A 4 -1.34 -16.05 14.16
CA PRO A 4 -0.09 -16.31 13.45
C PRO A 4 0.10 -15.28 12.35
N VAL A 5 1.30 -14.67 12.34
CA VAL A 5 1.81 -13.92 11.19
C VAL A 5 1.68 -14.85 9.98
N GLN A 6 0.95 -14.40 8.96
CA GLN A 6 0.56 -15.22 7.84
C GLN A 6 1.79 -15.84 7.17
N CYS A 7 1.81 -17.17 6.99
CA CYS A 7 2.94 -17.85 6.35
C CYS A 7 3.00 -17.45 4.86
N PRO A 8 4.13 -16.93 4.37
CA PRO A 8 4.23 -16.51 2.98
C PRO A 8 4.21 -17.74 2.06
N LEU A 9 3.42 -17.68 0.99
CA LEU A 9 3.22 -18.75 0.01
C LEU A 9 3.31 -18.22 -1.42
N VAL A 10 4.08 -18.91 -2.28
CA VAL A 10 4.21 -18.56 -3.71
C VAL A 10 2.86 -18.68 -4.42
N SER A 11 2.10 -19.73 -4.15
CA SER A 11 0.76 -19.96 -4.73
C SER A 11 -0.28 -18.90 -4.35
N LYS A 12 0.03 -18.05 -3.37
CA LYS A 12 -0.83 -16.98 -2.88
C LYS A 12 -0.29 -15.57 -3.20
N GLY A 13 0.82 -15.48 -3.95
CA GLY A 13 1.45 -14.19 -4.28
C GLY A 13 2.00 -13.43 -3.06
N THR A 14 2.26 -14.14 -1.94
CA THR A 14 2.79 -13.57 -0.68
C THR A 14 4.23 -13.96 -0.42
N HIS A 15 4.78 -14.88 -1.22
CA HIS A 15 6.21 -15.14 -1.34
C HIS A 15 6.59 -15.01 -2.81
N VAL A 16 7.60 -14.20 -3.14
CA VAL A 16 8.03 -14.04 -4.52
C VAL A 16 9.50 -14.36 -4.65
N ILE A 17 9.81 -15.25 -5.60
CA ILE A 17 11.16 -15.72 -5.86
C ILE A 17 11.58 -15.18 -7.22
N ILE A 18 12.71 -14.49 -7.25
CA ILE A 18 13.26 -13.85 -8.45
C ILE A 18 14.52 -14.60 -8.85
N PRO A 19 14.48 -15.45 -9.89
CA PRO A 19 15.68 -16.13 -10.37
C PRO A 19 16.56 -15.14 -11.14
N SER A 20 17.88 -15.19 -10.92
CA SER A 20 18.86 -14.45 -11.74
C SER A 20 19.24 -15.28 -12.98
N GLY A 21 18.89 -14.83 -14.18
CA GLY A 21 19.31 -15.47 -15.44
C GLY A 21 18.93 -14.63 -16.67
N GLU A 22 19.71 -14.74 -17.75
CA GLU A 22 19.35 -14.17 -19.05
C GLU A 22 18.15 -14.94 -19.64
N GLY A 23 17.00 -14.27 -19.78
CA GLY A 23 15.85 -14.79 -20.52
C GLY A 23 14.62 -15.20 -19.70
N ALA A 24 14.18 -14.39 -18.74
CA ALA A 24 12.86 -14.57 -18.13
C ALA A 24 11.80 -13.86 -18.99
N ALA A 25 11.15 -14.60 -19.89
CA ALA A 25 10.08 -14.07 -20.73
C ALA A 25 8.74 -14.03 -19.97
N GLY A 26 8.27 -12.82 -19.64
CA GLY A 26 6.87 -12.41 -19.82
C GLY A 26 5.83 -12.76 -18.76
N ARG A 27 6.17 -13.39 -17.62
CA ARG A 27 5.19 -13.62 -16.52
C ARG A 27 5.79 -13.60 -15.10
N SER A 28 7.05 -13.18 -14.94
CA SER A 28 7.80 -13.25 -13.68
C SER A 28 8.36 -11.89 -13.32
N LEU A 29 8.57 -11.64 -12.02
CA LEU A 29 9.45 -10.56 -11.57
C LEU A 29 10.78 -10.71 -12.32
N GLU A 30 11.10 -9.76 -13.19
CA GLU A 30 12.34 -9.81 -13.96
C GLU A 30 13.46 -9.26 -13.10
N ALA A 31 14.67 -9.80 -13.23
CA ALA A 31 15.89 -9.26 -12.63
C ALA A 31 16.89 -9.01 -13.75
N ALA A 32 16.97 -7.78 -14.26
CA ALA A 32 17.98 -7.44 -15.27
C ALA A 32 19.31 -7.04 -14.60
N CYS A 33 20.41 -7.67 -15.01
CA CYS A 33 21.76 -7.38 -14.52
C CYS A 33 22.38 -6.19 -15.27
N GLY A 34 22.59 -5.06 -14.60
CA GLY A 34 23.27 -3.86 -15.14
C GLY A 34 24.76 -3.76 -14.74
N GLN A 35 25.53 -2.98 -15.52
CA GLN A 35 27.01 -2.87 -15.53
C GLN A 35 27.78 -3.29 -14.26
N THR A 36 28.74 -4.19 -14.47
CA THR A 36 29.72 -4.66 -13.50
C THR A 36 30.81 -3.60 -13.26
N GLY A 37 30.64 -2.77 -12.23
CA GLY A 37 31.79 -2.34 -11.43
C GLY A 37 32.25 -3.53 -10.58
N ARG A 38 33.56 -3.69 -10.30
CA ARG A 38 34.20 -4.89 -9.71
C ARG A 38 33.54 -5.51 -8.44
N GLN A 39 32.55 -4.88 -7.82
CA GLN A 39 31.87 -5.38 -6.60
C GLN A 39 30.36 -5.03 -6.49
N LYS A 40 29.70 -4.53 -7.54
CA LYS A 40 28.28 -4.15 -7.46
C LYS A 40 27.49 -4.79 -8.58
N LEU A 41 26.38 -5.44 -8.20
CA LEU A 41 25.39 -5.99 -9.10
C LEU A 41 24.14 -5.13 -9.02
N LEU A 42 23.70 -4.58 -10.15
CA LEU A 42 22.42 -3.88 -10.23
C LEU A 42 21.37 -4.87 -10.73
N LEU A 43 20.31 -5.07 -9.96
CA LEU A 43 19.14 -5.87 -10.33
C LEU A 43 17.95 -4.93 -10.51
N SER A 44 17.34 -4.93 -11.70
CA SER A 44 16.05 -4.28 -11.91
C SER A 44 14.94 -5.28 -11.63
N VAL A 45 14.14 -5.05 -10.59
CA VAL A 45 13.00 -5.90 -10.18
C VAL A 45 11.68 -5.20 -10.48
N ASN A 46 10.82 -5.85 -11.27
CA ASN A 46 9.49 -5.32 -11.61
C ASN A 46 8.39 -6.15 -10.96
N SER A 47 7.55 -5.54 -10.12
CA SER A 47 6.36 -6.18 -9.54
C SER A 47 5.30 -6.49 -10.60
N LEU A 48 4.52 -7.55 -10.39
CA LEU A 48 3.30 -7.75 -11.18
C LEU A 48 2.29 -6.63 -10.86
N PRO A 49 1.50 -6.17 -11.85
CA PRO A 49 0.42 -5.20 -11.62
C PRO A 49 -0.64 -5.69 -10.62
N THR A 50 -0.76 -7.01 -10.44
CA THR A 50 -1.68 -7.65 -9.50
C THR A 50 -1.01 -8.05 -8.18
N ALA A 51 0.19 -7.55 -7.89
CA ALA A 51 0.88 -7.86 -6.65
C ALA A 51 0.07 -7.36 -5.44
N ASN A 52 0.14 -8.09 -4.33
CA ASN A 52 -0.54 -7.65 -3.11
C ASN A 52 0.11 -6.37 -2.60
N VAL A 53 -0.68 -5.37 -2.20
CA VAL A 53 -0.11 -4.19 -1.53
C VAL A 53 0.37 -4.56 -0.14
N GLY A 54 1.49 -4.00 0.30
CA GLY A 54 2.03 -4.33 1.61
C GLY A 54 3.53 -4.09 1.75
N ARG A 55 4.02 -4.47 2.94
CA ARG A 55 5.45 -4.49 3.26
C ARG A 55 6.02 -5.88 3.00
N TYR A 56 7.04 -5.93 2.16
CA TYR A 56 7.73 -7.14 1.73
C TYR A 56 9.12 -7.18 2.33
N GLN A 57 9.43 -8.29 3.01
CA GLN A 57 10.77 -8.56 3.53
C GLN A 57 11.68 -8.97 2.38
N LEU A 58 12.81 -8.26 2.23
CA LEU A 58 13.82 -8.60 1.24
C LEU A 58 14.87 -9.54 1.84
N THR A 59 15.07 -10.68 1.20
CA THR A 59 16.14 -11.64 1.49
C THR A 59 16.83 -12.03 0.19
N ALA A 60 18.15 -12.14 0.19
CA ALA A 60 18.91 -12.55 -0.98
C ALA A 60 19.72 -13.81 -0.66
N HIS A 61 19.56 -14.84 -1.49
CA HIS A 61 20.34 -16.07 -1.39
C HIS A 61 21.25 -16.17 -2.61
N THR A 62 22.53 -16.33 -2.37
CA THR A 62 23.52 -16.58 -3.41
C THR A 62 24.02 -18.01 -3.29
N VAL A 63 23.96 -18.74 -4.39
CA VAL A 63 24.49 -20.11 -4.49
C VAL A 63 25.66 -20.07 -5.44
N CYS A 64 26.86 -20.32 -4.92
CA CYS A 64 28.07 -20.46 -5.71
C CYS A 64 28.59 -21.90 -5.59
N PRO A 65 29.40 -22.38 -6.55
CA PRO A 65 30.04 -23.70 -6.44
C PRO A 65 30.85 -23.87 -5.14
N ASN A 66 31.27 -22.76 -4.54
CA ASN A 66 32.19 -22.68 -3.42
C ASN A 66 31.45 -22.55 -2.07
N GLY A 67 30.12 -22.48 -2.08
CA GLY A 67 29.30 -22.27 -0.89
C GLY A 67 28.04 -21.46 -1.16
N GLN A 68 27.18 -21.40 -0.14
CA GLN A 68 25.97 -20.58 -0.15
C GLN A 68 26.17 -19.41 0.80
N ALA A 69 25.70 -18.23 0.40
CA ALA A 69 25.62 -17.07 1.29
C ALA A 69 24.20 -16.51 1.29
N GLU A 70 23.70 -16.23 2.48
CA GLU A 70 22.40 -15.62 2.71
C GLU A 70 22.61 -14.21 3.24
N PHE A 71 21.99 -13.24 2.57
CA PHE A 71 21.85 -11.90 3.07
C PHE A 71 20.66 -11.90 4.03
N LYS A 72 20.96 -11.72 5.32
CA LYS A 72 19.94 -11.68 6.38
C LYS A 72 19.00 -10.51 6.14
N HIS A 73 17.73 -10.72 6.47
CA HIS A 73 16.71 -9.68 6.47
C HIS A 73 17.15 -8.50 7.34
N ASP A 74 17.03 -7.31 6.78
CA ASP A 74 17.19 -6.04 7.46
C ASP A 74 15.92 -5.22 7.19
N PRO A 75 15.15 -4.84 8.23
CA PRO A 75 13.92 -4.07 8.08
C PRO A 75 14.10 -2.73 7.36
N GLU A 76 15.30 -2.14 7.34
CA GLU A 76 15.59 -0.91 6.59
C GLU A 76 15.53 -1.14 5.07
N ASN A 77 15.68 -2.40 4.63
CA ASN A 77 15.62 -2.81 3.23
C ASN A 77 14.26 -3.42 2.83
N ASP A 78 13.23 -3.29 3.69
CA ASP A 78 11.88 -3.72 3.35
C ASP A 78 11.36 -2.94 2.13
N ILE A 79 10.71 -3.65 1.22
CA ILE A 79 10.12 -3.07 0.01
C ILE A 79 8.64 -2.85 0.27
N TYR A 80 8.13 -1.67 -0.10
CA TYR A 80 6.70 -1.37 -0.03
C TYR A 80 6.12 -1.43 -1.44
N VAL A 81 5.14 -2.31 -1.63
CA VAL A 81 4.39 -2.41 -2.89
C VAL A 81 3.04 -1.75 -2.68
N LEU A 82 2.70 -0.83 -3.57
CA LEU A 82 1.44 -0.09 -3.58
C LEU A 82 0.76 -0.27 -4.93
N PHE A 83 -0.53 0.07 -5.00
CA PHE A 83 -1.24 0.21 -6.25
C PHE A 83 -0.57 1.25 -7.16
N ASN A 84 -0.57 1.03 -8.46
CA ASN A 84 0.12 1.86 -9.43
C ASN A 84 -0.82 2.45 -10.51
N PRO A 85 -1.34 3.68 -10.28
CA PRO A 85 -2.20 4.37 -11.25
C PRO A 85 -1.53 4.71 -12.60
N TRP A 86 -0.20 4.59 -12.73
CA TRP A 86 0.53 4.83 -13.98
C TRP A 86 0.72 3.57 -14.83
N CYS A 87 0.38 2.39 -14.31
CA CYS A 87 0.51 1.13 -15.05
C CYS A 87 -0.82 0.76 -15.68
N GLU A 88 -0.90 0.71 -17.01
CA GLU A 88 -2.13 0.35 -17.75
C GLU A 88 -2.70 -1.04 -17.41
N GLU A 89 -1.83 -1.94 -16.93
CA GLU A 89 -2.22 -3.29 -16.52
C GLU A 89 -2.70 -3.36 -15.05
N ASP A 90 -2.53 -2.29 -14.29
CA ASP A 90 -3.04 -2.21 -12.91
C ASP A 90 -4.53 -1.86 -12.91
N THR A 91 -5.28 -2.47 -11.99
CA THR A 91 -6.73 -2.26 -11.87
C THR A 91 -7.08 -0.81 -11.50
N VAL A 92 -6.15 -0.07 -10.88
CA VAL A 92 -6.35 1.34 -10.52
C VAL A 92 -5.79 2.33 -11.56
N PHE A 93 -5.47 1.87 -12.78
CA PHE A 93 -4.93 2.73 -13.82
C PHE A 93 -5.78 3.97 -14.07
N MET A 94 -5.11 5.11 -14.24
CA MET A 94 -5.73 6.36 -14.65
C MET A 94 -4.94 6.96 -15.82
N ASP A 95 -5.64 7.24 -16.92
CA ASP A 95 -5.03 7.80 -18.13
C ASP A 95 -4.60 9.26 -17.90
N SER A 96 -5.49 10.07 -17.34
CA SER A 96 -5.28 11.51 -17.14
C SER A 96 -4.24 11.83 -16.06
N GLU A 97 -3.18 12.54 -16.45
CA GLU A 97 -2.19 13.08 -15.50
C GLU A 97 -2.78 14.07 -14.50
N ASP A 98 -3.82 14.82 -14.88
CA ASP A 98 -4.45 15.77 -13.96
C ASP A 98 -5.33 15.05 -12.93
N GLU A 99 -5.96 13.93 -13.32
CA GLU A 99 -6.69 13.09 -12.36
C GLU A 99 -5.73 12.37 -11.39
N LYS A 100 -4.57 11.88 -11.88
CA LYS A 100 -3.52 11.31 -11.01
C LYS A 100 -2.99 12.33 -10.02
N LYS A 101 -2.78 13.59 -10.45
CA LYS A 101 -2.39 14.67 -9.55
C LYS A 101 -3.44 14.93 -8.46
N GLU A 102 -4.72 15.03 -8.85
CA GLU A 102 -5.78 15.35 -7.91
C GLU A 102 -6.12 14.20 -6.95
N TYR A 103 -6.31 12.97 -7.46
CA TYR A 103 -6.84 11.87 -6.66
C TYR A 103 -5.77 11.03 -5.96
N VAL A 104 -4.51 11.11 -6.39
CA VAL A 104 -3.42 10.30 -5.84
C VAL A 104 -2.41 11.17 -5.09
N LEU A 105 -1.91 12.22 -5.75
CA LEU A 105 -0.79 13.02 -5.24
C LEU A 105 -1.22 14.18 -4.34
N SER A 106 -2.42 14.74 -4.53
CA SER A 106 -2.92 15.85 -3.71
C SER A 106 -3.19 15.39 -2.29
N ASP A 107 -2.52 16.00 -1.31
CA ASP A 107 -2.65 15.68 0.11
C ASP A 107 -3.59 16.61 0.88
N VAL A 108 -4.28 17.49 0.16
CA VAL A 108 -5.27 18.43 0.67
C VAL A 108 -6.45 18.48 -0.30
N GLY A 109 -7.66 18.55 0.24
CA GLY A 109 -8.87 18.71 -0.57
C GLY A 109 -9.95 19.51 0.14
N ILE A 110 -11.15 19.47 -0.44
CA ILE A 110 -12.31 20.22 0.05
C ILE A 110 -13.46 19.24 0.30
N ILE A 111 -14.03 19.31 1.50
CA ILE A 111 -15.28 18.62 1.85
C ILE A 111 -16.41 19.63 1.81
N TYR A 112 -17.36 19.38 0.91
CA TYR A 112 -18.62 20.12 0.84
C TYR A 112 -19.62 19.55 1.85
N TYR A 113 -20.38 20.44 2.48
CA TYR A 113 -21.47 20.09 3.39
C TYR A 113 -22.61 21.08 3.23
N GLY A 114 -23.79 20.69 3.67
CA GLY A 114 -24.97 21.51 3.47
C GLY A 114 -26.25 20.72 3.72
N GLU A 115 -27.34 21.44 3.90
CA GLU A 115 -28.68 20.87 3.97
C GLU A 115 -29.53 21.50 2.87
N VAL A 116 -30.33 20.67 2.21
CA VAL A 116 -31.38 21.16 1.34
C VAL A 116 -32.55 21.49 2.25
N ASP A 117 -32.78 22.79 2.49
CA ASP A 117 -33.95 23.25 3.24
C ASP A 117 -35.22 22.79 2.50
N ALA A 118 -35.96 21.86 3.12
CA ALA A 118 -37.17 21.27 2.56
C ALA A 118 -38.32 22.28 2.42
N GLN A 119 -38.23 23.45 3.05
CA GLN A 119 -39.25 24.50 3.05
C GLN A 119 -38.88 25.68 2.15
N ASN A 120 -37.59 26.05 2.04
CA ASN A 120 -37.17 27.26 1.31
C ASN A 120 -36.59 27.00 -0.09
N HIS A 121 -36.46 25.75 -0.56
CA HIS A 121 -35.94 25.38 -1.89
C HIS A 121 -34.53 25.94 -2.24
N ILE A 122 -33.86 26.65 -1.33
CA ILE A 122 -32.52 27.21 -1.53
C ILE A 122 -31.53 26.32 -0.78
N PRO A 123 -30.68 25.53 -1.48
CA PRO A 123 -29.66 24.73 -0.83
C PRO A 123 -28.58 25.64 -0.24
N TYR A 124 -28.28 25.48 1.06
CA TYR A 124 -27.08 26.05 1.65
C TYR A 124 -25.93 25.06 1.47
N ILE A 125 -24.89 25.46 0.72
CA ILE A 125 -23.68 24.66 0.51
C ILE A 125 -22.49 25.41 1.11
N GLY A 126 -21.94 24.83 2.17
CA GLY A 126 -20.66 25.23 2.75
C GLY A 126 -19.53 24.29 2.31
N TYR A 127 -18.30 24.70 2.57
CA TYR A 127 -17.13 23.86 2.34
C TYR A 127 -16.08 24.05 3.45
N LYS A 128 -15.24 23.03 3.64
CA LYS A 128 -14.09 23.04 4.56
C LYS A 128 -12.90 22.39 3.87
N THR A 129 -11.72 22.97 4.07
CA THR A 129 -10.45 22.34 3.70
C THR A 129 -10.22 21.11 4.58
N TRP A 130 -9.75 20.04 3.96
CA TRP A 130 -9.40 18.79 4.63
C TRP A 130 -8.00 18.37 4.25
N ILE A 131 -7.14 18.15 5.23
CA ILE A 131 -5.78 17.68 5.02
C ILE A 131 -5.82 16.15 5.08
N TYR A 132 -5.58 15.49 3.96
CA TYR A 132 -5.46 14.04 3.86
C TYR A 132 -4.12 13.58 4.46
N GLY A 133 -3.04 14.30 4.16
CA GLY A 133 -1.71 14.10 4.74
C GLY A 133 -1.02 12.78 4.36
N GLN A 134 -1.40 12.16 3.23
CA GLN A 134 -0.89 10.83 2.87
C GLN A 134 0.60 10.77 2.54
N ALA A 135 1.18 11.88 2.09
CA ALA A 135 2.60 11.98 1.79
C ALA A 135 3.49 11.98 3.05
N ASN A 136 2.93 12.31 4.22
CA ASN A 136 3.70 12.55 5.45
C ASN A 136 3.65 11.37 6.43
N GLY A 137 4.03 10.18 5.96
CA GLY A 137 4.37 9.06 6.85
C GLY A 137 3.20 8.25 7.41
N ILE A 138 1.98 8.40 6.87
CA ILE A 138 0.83 7.58 7.29
C ILE A 138 0.86 6.16 6.73
N LEU A 139 1.72 5.87 5.74
CA LEU A 139 1.79 4.57 5.08
C LEU A 139 1.94 3.41 6.07
N ALA A 140 2.83 3.55 7.07
CA ALA A 140 3.03 2.55 8.10
C ALA A 140 1.73 2.29 8.91
N VAL A 141 0.95 3.34 9.18
CA VAL A 141 -0.34 3.24 9.86
C VAL A 141 -1.38 2.56 8.98
N CYS A 142 -1.44 2.88 7.68
CA CYS A 142 -2.35 2.24 6.72
C CYS A 142 -2.08 0.72 6.63
N LEU A 143 -0.80 0.34 6.52
CA LEU A 143 -0.40 -1.07 6.50
C LEU A 143 -0.69 -1.77 7.83
N TYR A 144 -0.45 -1.09 8.95
CA TYR A 144 -0.82 -1.60 10.26
C TYR A 144 -2.34 -1.87 10.37
N ILE A 145 -3.20 -0.97 9.89
CA ILE A 145 -4.65 -1.19 9.88
C ILE A 145 -5.01 -2.43 9.04
N LEU A 146 -4.38 -2.58 7.87
CA LEU A 146 -4.60 -3.71 6.98
C LEU A 146 -4.16 -5.04 7.62
N GLU A 147 -2.99 -5.09 8.25
CA GLU A 147 -2.50 -6.25 9.02
C GLU A 147 -3.40 -6.58 10.22
N ARG A 148 -3.93 -5.56 10.89
CA ARG A 148 -4.83 -5.73 12.05
C ARG A 148 -6.25 -6.11 11.69
N SER A 149 -6.62 -6.05 10.41
CA SER A 149 -7.94 -6.50 9.93
C SER A 149 -8.16 -8.00 10.12
N GLY A 150 -7.09 -8.79 10.25
CA GLY A 150 -7.17 -10.25 10.31
C GLY A 150 -7.56 -10.91 8.98
N THR A 151 -7.61 -10.15 7.89
CA THR A 151 -7.86 -10.69 6.55
C THR A 151 -6.60 -11.31 5.94
N GLN A 152 -6.79 -12.23 5.00
CA GLN A 152 -5.67 -12.87 4.31
C GLN A 152 -5.03 -11.90 3.30
N ALA A 153 -3.71 -11.74 3.39
CA ALA A 153 -2.92 -10.90 2.50
C ALA A 153 -3.02 -11.25 1.01
N SER A 154 -3.44 -12.47 0.66
CA SER A 154 -3.64 -12.89 -0.72
C SER A 154 -4.76 -12.14 -1.46
N GLY A 155 -5.61 -11.40 -0.74
CA GLY A 155 -6.64 -10.55 -1.33
C GLY A 155 -6.27 -9.07 -1.35
N TRP A 156 -5.06 -8.69 -0.95
CA TRP A 156 -4.67 -7.27 -0.84
C TRP A 156 -4.24 -6.68 -2.18
N GLY A 157 -4.09 -7.48 -3.24
CA GLY A 157 -3.91 -6.99 -4.62
C GLY A 157 -5.19 -6.53 -5.30
N ASP A 158 -6.36 -6.71 -4.68
CA ASP A 158 -7.65 -6.22 -5.21
C ASP A 158 -8.05 -4.91 -4.50
N PRO A 159 -8.07 -3.76 -5.20
CA PRO A 159 -8.43 -2.47 -4.60
C PRO A 159 -9.85 -2.47 -4.02
N VAL A 160 -10.80 -3.21 -4.60
CA VAL A 160 -12.17 -3.32 -4.08
C VAL A 160 -12.17 -4.00 -2.71
N ASN A 161 -11.40 -5.08 -2.57
CA ASN A 161 -11.26 -5.77 -1.31
C ASN A 161 -10.55 -4.91 -0.25
N VAL A 162 -9.47 -4.23 -0.62
CA VAL A 162 -8.75 -3.31 0.29
C VAL A 162 -9.67 -2.20 0.80
N VAL A 163 -10.43 -1.54 -0.09
CA VAL A 163 -11.40 -0.49 0.31
C VAL A 163 -12.46 -1.04 1.27
N ARG A 164 -12.98 -2.25 1.03
CA ARG A 164 -13.95 -2.90 1.94
C ARG A 164 -13.35 -3.14 3.33
N ILE A 165 -12.12 -3.64 3.38
CA ILE A 165 -11.41 -3.90 4.64
C ILE A 165 -11.21 -2.61 5.41
N VAL A 166 -10.62 -1.59 4.78
CA VAL A 166 -10.33 -0.31 5.44
C VAL A 166 -11.62 0.37 5.90
N SER A 167 -12.66 0.36 5.06
CA SER A 167 -13.98 0.93 5.41
C SER A 167 -14.63 0.21 6.59
N ALA A 168 -14.54 -1.12 6.65
CA ALA A 168 -15.01 -1.91 7.79
C ALA A 168 -14.24 -1.58 9.08
N MET A 169 -12.92 -1.41 8.97
CA MET A 169 -12.07 -1.06 10.11
C MET A 169 -12.36 0.37 10.63
N ALA A 170 -12.69 1.31 9.74
CA ALA A 170 -13.09 2.66 10.11
C ALA A 170 -14.51 2.73 10.71
N GLY A 171 -15.45 1.95 10.16
CA GLY A 171 -16.87 1.97 10.52
C GLY A 171 -17.24 1.19 11.79
N HIS A 172 -16.32 0.46 12.40
CA HIS A 172 -16.65 -0.45 13.50
C HIS A 172 -16.98 0.27 14.82
N LYS A 173 -18.25 0.21 15.26
CA LYS A 173 -18.69 0.57 16.62
C LYS A 173 -18.56 -0.67 17.53
N LYS A 174 -17.61 -0.62 18.47
CA LYS A 174 -17.15 -1.74 19.33
C LYS A 174 -18.23 -2.62 19.97
N GLN A 175 -17.92 -3.92 20.07
CA GLN A 175 -18.00 -4.67 21.32
C GLN A 175 -16.60 -5.19 21.73
N SER A 176 -16.27 -5.03 23.02
CA SER A 176 -15.07 -5.51 23.74
C SER A 176 -13.72 -4.79 23.49
N GLY A 177 -12.94 -4.66 24.57
CA GLY A 177 -11.90 -3.64 24.81
C GLY A 177 -10.55 -3.83 24.10
N SER A 178 -9.81 -2.70 24.00
CA SER A 178 -8.45 -2.53 23.45
C SER A 178 -8.29 -2.81 21.93
N PHE A 179 -8.03 -1.87 21.03
CA PHE A 179 -7.44 -0.52 21.06
C PHE A 179 -7.89 0.26 19.78
N PHE A 180 -7.72 1.58 19.79
CA PHE A 180 -7.85 2.59 18.70
C PHE A 180 -9.09 2.55 17.80
N ARG A 181 -10.05 3.44 18.09
CA ARG A 181 -10.95 3.97 17.06
C ARG A 181 -10.14 4.95 16.22
N TYR A 182 -9.63 4.53 15.06
CA TYR A 182 -9.32 5.48 13.99
C TYR A 182 -10.66 5.80 13.31
N TRP A 183 -11.43 6.69 13.91
CA TRP A 183 -12.02 7.68 13.03
C TRP A 183 -10.82 8.49 12.57
N ILE A 184 -10.50 8.53 11.28
CA ILE A 184 -9.56 9.53 10.77
C ILE A 184 -10.30 10.88 10.86
N PHE A 185 -10.55 11.34 12.08
CA PHE A 185 -10.67 12.74 12.42
C PHE A 185 -9.23 13.15 12.70
N MET A 186 -8.58 13.77 11.72
CA MET A 186 -7.42 14.60 11.98
C MET A 186 -7.95 15.87 12.69
N GLU A 187 -8.26 15.77 13.99
CA GLU A 187 -8.35 16.97 14.83
C GLU A 187 -6.92 17.35 15.23
N TYR A 188 -6.35 18.32 14.53
CA TYR A 188 -5.30 19.15 15.13
C TYR A 188 -5.98 20.36 15.77
N ASN A 189 -6.21 20.26 17.08
CA ASN A 189 -6.44 21.43 17.92
C ASN A 189 -5.08 22.15 18.10
N PHE A 190 -4.93 23.34 17.52
CA PHE A 190 -4.02 24.32 18.11
C PHE A 190 -4.80 25.11 19.17
N PRO A 191 -4.31 25.24 20.41
CA PRO A 191 -4.81 26.27 21.31
C PRO A 191 -4.46 27.62 20.69
N ALA A 192 -5.46 28.49 20.58
CA ALA A 192 -5.28 29.87 20.20
C ALA A 192 -4.33 30.57 21.19
N VAL A 193 -3.18 31.05 20.69
CA VAL A 193 -2.50 32.29 21.10
C VAL A 193 -1.82 32.88 19.88
#